data_AF-A0A160NU91-F1
#
_entry.id   AF-A0A160NU91-F1
#
_cell.length_a   1.000
_cell.length_b   1.000
_cell.length_c   1.000
_cell.angle_alpha   90.00
_cell.angle_beta   90.00
_cell.angle_gamma   90.00
#
_symmetry.space_group_name_H-M   'P 1'
#
loop_
_entity.id
_entity.type
_entity.pdbx_description
1 polymer ?
#
loop_
_entity_poly.entity_id
_entity_poly.type
_entity_poly.pdbx_seq_one_letter_code
_entity_poly.pdbx_strand_id
1 'polypeptide(L)'
;MTTTTVFTPDTEARFAVARQAADAVLFEGYVLYPYRASAAKNRFRWQFGVLVPPSWNAAGEHARQHTECLMEPRPGAELAVEVRFLHVRRRTAEALREDGTYAPVPELRLTDRTLTTWDEGVEERITLTVPVDAPGGPDGSSGPGGSSGPGGPDGLDGEGITVPFSRPAAEETEEVVDADGRVRGRLVRRREEISGVLRISVAELDGPYRVRKLSVTVENAGSWSPLPGDDRQAALAYSLVATHTLLRLDAGSFLSLTDPPEWARGAVASCDNRHTWPVLAGEPGRADLVLSSPIILDDHPAIAPESPGAFYDATEIDEILALRTTALTDEEKREARGTDARAAAVIDLADTLPQEVWERLHGAVRGLREIARPAEPAGADPLVPDTPWWDPAGDPTVDPDRDHVLVAGQAVRAGSRVLLRPRLRRTDAQDLFVDGRAALVEAVLHDVDGGVHIAVTVEDDPGADIRREQGRFLYFQPDEVRPLEDV
;
A
#
# COMPACT_ATOMS: atom_id res chain seq x y z
N MET A 1 -5.37 22.01 17.91
CA MET A 1 -5.26 21.06 19.05
C MET A 1 -4.64 19.79 18.49
N THR A 2 -3.51 19.35 19.05
CA THR A 2 -2.83 18.13 18.58
C THR A 2 -3.39 16.96 19.39
N THR A 3 -4.39 16.27 18.87
CA THR A 3 -4.89 15.05 19.51
C THR A 3 -3.88 13.93 19.25
N THR A 4 -2.99 13.72 20.21
CA THR A 4 -2.05 12.61 20.23
C THR A 4 -2.14 11.98 21.61
N THR A 5 -2.84 10.86 21.70
CA THR A 5 -2.82 10.01 22.89
C THR A 5 -1.53 9.19 22.89
N VAL A 6 -0.87 9.08 24.03
CA VAL A 6 0.28 8.17 24.17
C VAL A 6 -0.26 6.76 24.36
N PHE A 7 0.08 5.86 23.44
CA PHE A 7 -0.31 4.47 23.56
C PHE A 7 0.41 3.76 24.71
N THR A 8 -0.25 2.74 25.27
CA THR A 8 0.41 1.83 26.21
C THR A 8 1.58 1.12 25.51
N PRO A 9 2.61 0.66 26.25
CA PRO A 9 3.73 -0.07 25.65
C PRO A 9 3.29 -1.30 24.86
N ASP A 10 2.22 -1.97 25.31
CA ASP A 10 1.64 -3.12 24.63
C ASP A 10 0.94 -2.72 23.32
N THR A 11 0.14 -1.65 23.30
CA THR A 11 -0.45 -1.12 22.06
C THR A 11 0.63 -0.70 21.07
N GLU A 12 1.67 -0.02 21.55
CA GLU A 12 2.78 0.42 20.70
C GLU A 12 3.53 -0.77 20.08
N ALA A 13 3.80 -1.83 20.86
CA ALA A 13 4.42 -3.04 20.36
C ALA A 13 3.56 -3.76 19.31
N ARG A 14 2.23 -3.80 19.50
CA ARG A 14 1.31 -4.39 18.51
C ARG A 14 1.23 -3.56 17.23
N PHE A 15 1.13 -2.23 17.33
CA PHE A 15 1.16 -1.38 16.13
C PHE A 15 2.51 -1.43 15.41
N ALA A 16 3.62 -1.62 16.11
CA ALA A 16 4.92 -1.79 15.46
C ALA A 16 4.93 -2.96 14.45
N VAL A 17 4.18 -4.03 14.70
CA VAL A 17 4.04 -5.15 13.75
C VAL A 17 3.27 -4.71 12.50
N ALA A 18 2.08 -4.10 12.69
CA ALA A 18 1.26 -3.65 11.56
C ALA A 18 1.93 -2.52 10.74
N ARG A 19 2.73 -1.66 11.41
CA ARG A 19 3.48 -0.58 10.75
C ARG A 19 4.54 -1.12 9.79
N GLN A 20 5.05 -2.34 9.94
CA GLN A 20 5.97 -2.91 8.96
C GLN A 20 5.30 -2.98 7.58
N ALA A 21 4.13 -3.63 7.48
CA ALA A 21 3.36 -3.67 6.24
C ALA A 21 2.84 -2.28 5.83
N ALA A 22 2.37 -1.48 6.79
CA ALA A 22 1.83 -0.17 6.51
C ALA A 22 2.89 0.82 5.99
N ASP A 23 4.16 0.69 6.38
CA ASP A 23 5.27 1.51 5.87
C ASP A 23 5.56 1.21 4.41
N ALA A 24 5.50 -0.06 4.00
CA ALA A 24 5.64 -0.44 2.60
C ALA A 24 4.55 0.25 1.75
N VAL A 25 3.29 0.16 2.18
CA VAL A 25 2.13 0.76 1.51
C VAL A 25 2.14 2.29 1.57
N LEU A 26 2.55 2.88 2.69
CA LEU A 26 2.61 4.34 2.87
C LEU A 26 3.57 5.00 1.87
N PHE A 27 4.67 4.32 1.57
CA PHE A 27 5.68 4.81 0.62
C PHE A 27 5.53 4.22 -0.78
N GLU A 28 4.51 3.39 -1.01
CA GLU A 28 4.19 2.91 -2.35
C GLU A 28 3.81 4.10 -3.25
N GLY A 29 4.53 4.28 -4.36
CA GLY A 29 4.36 5.46 -5.21
C GLY A 29 4.95 6.77 -4.65
N TYR A 30 5.73 6.73 -3.56
CA TYR A 30 6.44 7.89 -3.00
C TYR A 30 7.69 8.26 -3.80
N VAL A 31 8.62 7.32 -3.98
CA VAL A 31 9.79 7.47 -4.85
C VAL A 31 9.99 6.13 -5.56
N LEU A 32 9.65 6.10 -6.84
CA LEU A 32 9.65 4.88 -7.65
C LEU A 32 11.00 4.67 -8.32
N TYR A 33 11.43 3.42 -8.48
CA TYR A 33 12.59 3.07 -9.31
C TYR A 33 12.50 3.75 -10.68
N PRO A 34 13.55 4.46 -11.17
CA PRO A 34 14.95 4.46 -10.72
C PRO A 34 15.32 5.48 -9.64
N TYR A 35 14.40 5.81 -8.74
CA TYR A 35 14.60 6.56 -7.49
C TYR A 35 15.21 7.96 -7.63
N ARG A 36 15.11 8.56 -8.82
CA ARG A 36 15.62 9.89 -9.14
C ARG A 36 14.49 10.84 -9.55
N ALA A 37 14.65 12.11 -9.21
CA ALA A 37 13.65 13.14 -9.50
C ALA A 37 13.35 13.28 -11.00
N SER A 38 14.35 13.11 -11.87
CA SER A 38 14.20 13.22 -13.32
C SER A 38 13.43 12.07 -13.99
N ALA A 39 13.22 10.95 -13.29
CA ALA A 39 12.59 9.78 -13.88
C ALA A 39 11.12 10.04 -14.23
N ALA A 40 10.68 9.55 -15.40
CA ALA A 40 9.30 9.76 -15.87
C ALA A 40 8.24 9.26 -14.88
N LYS A 41 8.47 8.11 -14.24
CA LYS A 41 7.58 7.54 -13.20
C LYS A 41 7.42 8.47 -12.00
N ASN A 42 8.47 9.21 -11.66
CA ASN A 42 8.51 10.13 -10.52
C ASN A 42 7.89 11.51 -10.81
N ARG A 43 7.33 11.71 -12.01
CA ARG A 43 6.50 12.88 -12.34
C ARG A 43 5.07 12.75 -11.81
N PHE A 44 4.56 11.53 -11.67
CA PHE A 44 3.20 11.23 -11.20
C PHE A 44 3.26 10.40 -9.92
N ARG A 45 3.58 11.07 -8.81
CA ARG A 45 3.69 10.46 -7.48
C ARG A 45 2.38 10.55 -6.70
N TRP A 46 2.29 9.73 -5.66
CA TRP A 46 1.19 9.75 -4.70
C TRP A 46 -0.17 9.44 -5.35
N GLN A 47 -0.30 8.23 -5.90
CA GLN A 47 -1.50 7.86 -6.66
C GLN A 47 -2.63 7.32 -5.79
N PHE A 48 -2.33 6.85 -4.58
CA PHE A 48 -3.28 6.17 -3.71
C PHE A 48 -3.49 6.94 -2.40
N GLY A 49 -4.71 6.89 -1.87
CA GLY A 49 -5.06 7.41 -0.53
C GLY A 49 -4.86 8.91 -0.34
N VAL A 50 -4.92 9.71 -1.41
CA VAL A 50 -4.84 11.17 -1.33
C VAL A 50 -6.20 11.74 -0.92
N LEU A 51 -6.25 12.35 0.25
CA LEU A 51 -7.41 13.10 0.71
C LEU A 51 -7.19 14.59 0.46
N VAL A 52 -7.80 15.10 -0.62
CA VAL A 52 -7.67 16.48 -1.08
C VAL A 52 -8.57 17.45 -0.30
N PRO A 53 -8.28 18.75 -0.26
CA PRO A 53 -9.20 19.73 0.31
C PRO A 53 -10.58 19.68 -0.37
N PRO A 54 -11.70 19.88 0.36
CA PRO A 54 -13.05 19.74 -0.19
C PRO A 54 -13.37 20.60 -1.42
N SER A 55 -12.70 21.74 -1.59
CA SER A 55 -12.86 22.63 -2.74
C SER A 55 -12.09 22.16 -3.98
N TRP A 56 -11.19 21.18 -3.87
CA TRP A 56 -10.56 20.53 -5.02
C TRP A 56 -11.51 19.45 -5.56
N ASN A 57 -12.06 19.69 -6.74
CA ASN A 57 -13.09 18.84 -7.35
C ASN A 57 -12.61 18.18 -8.65
N ALA A 58 -11.34 17.75 -8.68
CA ALA A 58 -10.83 16.93 -9.78
C ALA A 58 -11.48 15.55 -9.77
N ALA A 59 -11.79 15.01 -10.95
CA ALA A 59 -12.40 13.69 -11.08
C ALA A 59 -11.45 12.61 -10.50
N GLY A 60 -11.92 11.86 -9.50
CA GLY A 60 -11.23 10.70 -8.94
C GLY A 60 -10.44 10.94 -7.65
N GLU A 61 -10.32 12.19 -7.17
CA GLU A 61 -9.74 12.49 -5.85
C GLU A 61 -10.84 12.91 -4.88
N HIS A 62 -10.72 12.45 -3.63
CA HIS A 62 -11.80 12.55 -2.65
C HIS A 62 -11.31 13.23 -1.38
N ALA A 63 -12.15 14.01 -0.72
CA ALA A 63 -11.80 14.65 0.55
C ALA A 63 -11.89 13.71 1.75
N ARG A 64 -12.43 12.49 1.58
CA ARG A 64 -12.70 11.55 2.67
C ARG A 64 -12.42 10.10 2.27
N GLN A 65 -11.99 9.32 3.25
CA GLN A 65 -12.05 7.86 3.22
C GLN A 65 -12.98 7.36 4.34
N HIS A 66 -13.58 6.18 4.14
CA HIS A 66 -14.50 5.58 5.08
C HIS A 66 -14.23 4.09 5.22
N THR A 67 -13.98 3.65 6.45
CA THR A 67 -13.71 2.26 6.80
C THR A 67 -14.84 1.73 7.67
N GLU A 68 -15.40 0.58 7.30
CA GLU A 68 -16.26 -0.24 8.16
C GLU A 68 -15.65 -1.62 8.35
N CYS A 69 -15.60 -2.08 9.61
CA CYS A 69 -15.19 -3.44 9.96
C CYS A 69 -16.03 -3.99 11.12
N LEU A 70 -16.01 -5.30 11.29
CA LEU A 70 -16.75 -5.98 12.36
C LEU A 70 -15.79 -6.38 13.47
N MET A 71 -16.24 -6.25 14.72
CA MET A 71 -15.49 -6.63 15.91
C MET A 71 -16.36 -7.31 16.96
N GLU A 72 -15.72 -8.17 17.75
CA GLU A 72 -16.27 -8.88 18.90
C GLU A 72 -15.53 -8.41 20.17
N PRO A 73 -15.86 -7.22 20.70
CA PRO A 73 -15.20 -6.67 21.88
C PRO A 73 -15.59 -7.43 23.15
N ARG A 74 -14.62 -7.61 24.05
CA ARG A 74 -14.89 -8.04 25.42
C ARG A 74 -15.38 -6.84 26.25
N PRO A 75 -16.12 -7.06 27.35
CA PRO A 75 -16.53 -5.97 28.23
C PRO A 75 -15.34 -5.15 28.72
N GLY A 76 -15.43 -3.83 28.58
CA GLY A 76 -14.36 -2.90 28.97
C GLY A 76 -13.18 -2.84 28.00
N ALA A 77 -13.32 -3.35 26.77
CA ALA A 77 -12.29 -3.21 25.75
C ALA A 77 -12.04 -1.74 25.37
N GLU A 78 -10.80 -1.43 25.04
CA GLU A 78 -10.34 -0.17 24.47
C GLU A 78 -9.96 -0.35 23.01
N LEU A 79 -10.44 0.59 22.18
CA LEU A 79 -10.04 0.72 20.79
C LEU A 79 -8.94 1.79 20.70
N ALA A 80 -7.75 1.39 20.26
CA ALA A 80 -6.71 2.31 19.83
C ALA A 80 -6.81 2.52 18.31
N VAL A 81 -6.74 3.78 17.90
CA VAL A 81 -6.82 4.22 16.50
C VAL A 81 -5.60 5.06 16.19
N GLU A 82 -4.89 4.69 15.12
CA GLU A 82 -3.80 5.49 14.56
C GLU A 82 -4.07 5.78 13.08
N VAL A 83 -4.28 7.04 12.75
CA VAL A 83 -4.34 7.51 11.37
C VAL A 83 -2.95 7.99 10.97
N ARG A 84 -2.46 7.53 9.83
CA ARG A 84 -1.15 7.89 9.29
C ARG A 84 -1.30 8.45 7.88
N PHE A 85 -0.50 9.44 7.55
CA PHE A 85 -0.44 10.03 6.21
C PHE A 85 0.90 10.73 5.98
N LEU A 86 1.22 11.02 4.72
CA LEU A 86 2.31 11.90 4.33
C LEU A 86 1.79 13.33 4.21
N HIS A 87 2.48 14.24 4.88
CA HIS A 87 2.36 15.67 4.72
C HIS A 87 3.44 16.14 3.73
N VAL A 88 2.98 16.64 2.59
CA VAL A 88 3.87 17.12 1.53
C VAL A 88 4.69 18.32 2.00
N ARG A 89 6.00 18.25 1.80
CA ARG A 89 6.96 19.31 2.12
C ARG A 89 7.77 19.65 0.88
N ARG A 90 7.57 20.85 0.35
CA ARG A 90 8.35 21.38 -0.78
C ARG A 90 9.76 21.72 -0.33
N ARG A 91 10.77 21.01 -0.86
CA ARG A 91 12.17 21.38 -0.78
C ARG A 91 12.57 22.17 -2.02
N THR A 92 12.93 23.43 -1.85
CA THR A 92 13.49 24.29 -2.90
C THR A 92 14.99 24.44 -2.70
N ALA A 93 15.77 24.11 -3.71
CA ALA A 93 17.19 24.38 -3.76
C ALA A 93 17.44 25.83 -4.21
N GLU A 94 18.24 26.59 -3.46
CA GLU A 94 18.58 27.97 -3.80
C GLU A 94 20.09 28.15 -3.88
N ALA A 95 20.60 28.68 -5.00
CA ALA A 95 22.02 28.95 -5.20
C ALA A 95 22.43 30.30 -4.60
N LEU A 96 23.61 30.34 -3.99
CA LEU A 96 24.25 31.59 -3.58
C LEU A 96 24.77 32.33 -4.82
N ARG A 97 24.33 33.57 -5.01
CA ARG A 97 24.77 34.46 -6.08
C ARG A 97 25.99 35.28 -5.65
N GLU A 98 26.67 35.87 -6.64
CA GLU A 98 27.85 36.73 -6.41
C GLU A 98 27.54 37.97 -5.55
N ASP A 99 26.29 38.43 -5.54
CA ASP A 99 25.81 39.55 -4.72
C ASP A 99 25.44 39.14 -3.27
N GLY A 100 25.65 37.87 -2.91
CA GLY A 100 25.32 37.31 -1.60
C GLY A 100 23.84 36.96 -1.41
N THR A 101 23.00 37.11 -2.43
CA THR A 101 21.59 36.70 -2.39
C THR A 101 21.40 35.24 -2.76
N TYR A 102 20.25 34.67 -2.39
CA TYR A 102 19.86 33.30 -2.75
C TYR A 102 18.79 33.33 -3.84
N ALA A 103 18.87 32.39 -4.79
CA ALA A 103 17.88 32.26 -5.84
C ALA A 103 17.49 30.81 -6.13
N PRO A 104 16.19 30.50 -6.30
CA PRO A 104 15.73 29.16 -6.64
C PRO A 104 16.39 28.63 -7.90
N VAL A 105 16.83 27.38 -7.83
CA VAL A 105 17.40 26.62 -8.95
C VAL A 105 16.77 25.22 -9.01
N PRO A 106 16.70 24.59 -10.19
CA PRO A 106 16.21 23.21 -10.31
C PRO A 106 17.07 22.23 -9.50
N GLU A 107 18.37 22.49 -9.43
CA GLU A 107 19.33 21.64 -8.72
C GLU A 107 20.58 22.42 -8.26
N LEU A 108 21.18 21.96 -7.17
CA LEU A 108 22.50 22.36 -6.69
C LEU A 108 23.45 21.17 -6.83
N ARG A 109 24.45 21.31 -7.72
CA ARG A 109 25.45 20.27 -7.97
C ARG A 109 26.62 20.41 -6.98
N LEU A 110 26.84 19.36 -6.20
CA LEU A 110 28.02 19.17 -5.37
C LEU A 110 28.86 18.02 -5.95
N THR A 111 30.06 17.80 -5.41
CA THR A 111 30.95 16.72 -5.89
C THR A 111 30.39 15.33 -5.56
N ASP A 112 29.73 15.20 -4.41
CA ASP A 112 29.21 13.95 -3.86
C ASP A 112 27.73 13.69 -4.20
N ARG A 113 26.94 14.73 -4.47
CA ARG A 113 25.49 14.63 -4.71
C ARG A 113 24.93 15.80 -5.52
N THR A 114 23.76 15.59 -6.12
CA THR A 114 23.00 16.64 -6.82
C THR A 114 21.70 16.90 -6.08
N LEU A 115 21.61 17.99 -5.31
CA LEU A 115 20.44 18.33 -4.52
C LEU A 115 19.36 18.96 -5.41
N THR A 116 18.27 18.24 -5.64
CA THR A 116 17.19 18.69 -6.52
C THR A 116 16.10 19.42 -5.74
N THR A 117 15.46 20.40 -6.40
CA THR A 117 14.17 20.92 -5.93
C THR A 117 13.12 19.81 -6.08
N TRP A 118 12.47 19.45 -4.97
CA TRP A 118 11.72 18.20 -4.84
C TRP A 118 10.62 18.31 -3.78
N ASP A 119 9.55 17.53 -3.91
CA ASP A 119 8.56 17.40 -2.83
C ASP A 119 8.82 16.14 -2.01
N GLU A 120 9.10 16.36 -0.73
CA GLU A 120 9.31 15.34 0.28
C GLU A 120 7.98 14.99 0.97
N GLY A 121 7.91 13.80 1.56
CA GLY A 121 6.77 13.32 2.36
C GLY A 121 7.21 13.16 3.81
N VAL A 122 6.63 13.98 4.68
CA VAL A 122 6.82 13.88 6.13
C VAL A 122 5.69 13.05 6.70
N GLU A 123 6.03 11.99 7.42
CA GLU A 123 5.01 11.16 8.05
C GLU A 123 4.36 11.90 9.23
N GLU A 124 3.04 11.90 9.26
CA GLU A 124 2.23 12.43 10.33
C GLU A 124 1.31 11.35 10.91
N ARG A 125 1.05 11.43 12.22
CA ARG A 125 0.20 10.48 12.93
C ARG A 125 -0.82 11.18 13.82
N ILE A 126 -2.06 10.70 13.80
CA ILE A 126 -3.10 11.05 14.77
C ILE A 126 -3.40 9.81 15.58
N THR A 127 -3.25 9.90 16.91
CA THR A 127 -3.42 8.76 17.81
C THR A 127 -4.52 9.02 18.83
N LEU A 128 -5.38 8.02 19.01
CA LEU A 128 -6.52 8.09 19.91
C LEU A 128 -6.74 6.74 20.59
N THR A 129 -7.14 6.77 21.86
CA THR A 129 -7.63 5.59 22.56
C THR A 129 -8.99 5.92 23.16
N VAL A 130 -9.97 5.05 22.92
CA VAL A 130 -11.36 5.24 23.32
C VAL A 130 -11.91 3.92 23.89
N PRO A 131 -12.65 3.96 25.01
CA PRO A 131 -13.35 2.77 25.48
C PRO A 131 -14.48 2.42 24.50
N VAL A 132 -14.60 1.13 24.18
CA VAL A 132 -15.63 0.64 23.25
C VAL A 132 -17.01 0.71 23.89
N ASP A 133 -17.10 0.37 25.17
CA ASP A 133 -18.30 0.57 25.98
C ASP A 133 -18.28 2.00 26.56
N ALA A 134 -19.37 2.76 26.44
CA ALA A 134 -19.54 3.94 27.27
C ALA A 134 -19.69 3.50 28.73
N PRO A 135 -19.24 4.28 29.73
CA PRO A 135 -19.60 4.04 31.13
C PRO A 135 -21.10 4.36 31.33
N GLY A 136 -21.97 3.53 30.78
CA GLY A 136 -23.41 3.49 31.00
C GLY A 136 -23.76 2.25 31.79
N GLY A 137 -23.51 2.26 33.10
CA GLY A 137 -24.12 1.28 34.00
C GLY A 137 -25.66 1.40 33.96
N PRO A 138 -26.42 0.36 34.31
CA PRO A 138 -27.89 0.36 34.24
C PRO A 138 -28.60 1.31 35.21
N ASP A 139 -27.88 2.14 35.98
CA ASP A 139 -28.47 2.98 37.00
C ASP A 139 -28.54 4.43 36.54
N GLY A 140 -29.69 4.79 35.95
CA GLY A 140 -30.07 6.17 35.70
C GLY A 140 -30.15 6.97 37.00
N SER A 141 -29.09 7.71 37.33
CA SER A 141 -29.21 8.88 38.18
C SER A 141 -28.35 10.03 37.62
N SER A 142 -28.96 10.82 36.76
CA SER A 142 -28.48 12.16 36.39
C SER A 142 -28.48 13.05 37.64
N GLY A 143 -27.30 13.23 38.23
CA GLY A 143 -27.04 14.30 39.21
C GLY A 143 -26.57 15.56 38.48
N PRO A 144 -27.10 16.76 38.78
CA PRO A 144 -26.63 17.98 38.15
C PRO A 144 -25.43 18.54 38.92
N GLY A 145 -24.34 18.82 38.21
CA GLY A 145 -23.31 19.76 38.68
C GLY A 145 -21.93 19.15 38.95
N GLY A 146 -21.02 19.33 38.01
CA GLY A 146 -19.58 19.17 38.19
C GLY A 146 -18.86 19.72 36.97
N SER A 147 -18.15 20.83 37.14
CA SER A 147 -17.43 21.56 36.09
C SER A 147 -16.45 20.65 35.36
N SER A 148 -16.54 20.64 34.03
CA SER A 148 -15.66 19.98 33.08
C SER A 148 -14.23 20.52 33.15
N GLY A 149 -13.32 19.73 33.75
CA GLY A 149 -11.91 19.71 33.36
C GLY A 149 -11.75 18.98 32.02
N PRO A 150 -10.54 18.90 31.44
CA PRO A 150 -10.31 18.27 30.14
C PRO A 150 -10.43 16.74 30.29
N GLY A 151 -11.65 16.22 30.24
CA GLY A 151 -11.97 14.80 30.23
C GLY A 151 -11.73 14.21 28.85
N GLY A 152 -11.19 12.98 28.81
CA GLY A 152 -11.07 12.20 27.58
C GLY A 152 -12.45 11.94 26.94
N PRO A 153 -12.48 11.45 25.69
CA PRO A 153 -13.72 11.20 24.97
C PRO A 153 -14.62 10.21 25.72
N ASP A 154 -15.89 10.58 25.91
CA ASP A 154 -16.96 9.65 26.31
C ASP A 154 -16.97 8.46 25.30
N GLY A 155 -17.24 7.23 25.77
CA GLY A 155 -17.10 6.01 24.97
C GLY A 155 -17.95 5.94 23.70
N LEU A 156 -17.78 4.89 22.90
CA LEU A 156 -18.28 4.82 21.51
C LEU A 156 -19.77 4.41 21.35
N ASP A 157 -20.49 4.09 22.42
CA ASP A 157 -21.91 3.72 22.35
C ASP A 157 -22.79 4.97 22.08
N GLY A 158 -23.36 5.10 20.87
CA GLY A 158 -24.25 6.21 20.51
C GLY A 158 -23.87 6.93 19.21
N GLU A 159 -23.89 8.27 19.21
CA GLU A 159 -23.67 9.14 18.02
C GLU A 159 -22.21 9.12 17.51
N GLY A 160 -21.32 8.38 18.19
CA GLY A 160 -19.88 8.35 17.92
C GLY A 160 -19.16 9.60 18.40
N ILE A 161 -17.86 9.66 18.12
CA ILE A 161 -16.99 10.78 18.46
C ILE A 161 -16.45 11.46 17.21
N THR A 162 -16.18 12.76 17.32
CA THR A 162 -15.57 13.56 16.25
C THR A 162 -14.36 14.30 16.82
N VAL A 163 -13.19 14.04 16.25
CA VAL A 163 -11.90 14.57 16.69
C VAL A 163 -11.30 15.41 15.56
N PRO A 164 -11.33 16.75 15.66
CA PRO A 164 -10.60 17.59 14.73
C PRO A 164 -9.09 17.50 15.01
N PHE A 165 -8.27 17.63 13.97
CA PHE A 165 -6.82 17.74 14.07
C PHE A 165 -6.27 18.74 13.06
N SER A 166 -5.09 19.29 13.36
CA SER A 166 -4.36 20.14 12.41
C SER A 166 -2.86 19.89 12.47
N ARG A 167 -2.17 20.22 11.38
CA ARG A 167 -0.71 20.26 11.27
C ARG A 167 -0.30 21.62 10.74
N PRO A 168 0.44 22.43 11.52
CA PRO A 168 0.72 23.80 11.15
C PRO A 168 1.67 23.87 9.96
N ALA A 169 1.53 24.94 9.18
CA ALA A 169 2.53 25.33 8.20
C ALA A 169 3.88 25.55 8.89
N ALA A 170 4.96 25.22 8.20
CA ALA A 170 6.31 25.45 8.69
C ALA A 170 7.29 25.69 7.55
N GLU A 171 8.34 26.46 7.86
CA GLU A 171 9.47 26.70 6.96
C GLU A 171 10.78 26.46 7.72
N GLU A 172 11.66 25.67 7.12
CA GLU A 172 12.98 25.36 7.62
C GLU A 172 14.02 25.67 6.55
N THR A 173 15.17 26.22 6.95
CA THR A 173 16.28 26.54 6.03
C THR A 173 17.55 25.85 6.50
N GLU A 174 18.24 25.20 5.57
CA GLU A 174 19.50 24.49 5.79
C GLU A 174 20.56 25.04 4.81
N GLU A 175 21.70 25.51 5.31
CA GLU A 175 22.81 25.92 4.44
C GLU A 175 23.50 24.71 3.80
N VAL A 176 23.84 24.85 2.52
CA VAL A 176 24.54 23.82 1.77
C VAL A 176 25.99 24.25 1.58
N VAL A 177 26.91 23.48 2.15
CA VAL A 177 28.36 23.67 2.01
C VAL A 177 28.98 22.60 1.10
N ASP A 178 30.06 22.96 0.41
CA ASP A 178 30.89 21.99 -0.32
C ASP A 178 31.93 21.31 0.58
N ALA A 179 32.73 20.40 0.00
CA ALA A 179 33.76 19.65 0.71
C ALA A 179 34.86 20.53 1.34
N ASP A 180 35.04 21.75 0.84
CA ASP A 180 35.99 22.73 1.38
C ASP A 180 35.34 23.64 2.45
N GLY A 181 34.07 23.39 2.81
CA GLY A 181 33.30 24.17 3.77
C GLY A 181 32.77 25.49 3.22
N ARG A 182 32.78 25.72 1.90
CA ARG A 182 32.24 26.95 1.30
C ARG A 182 30.74 26.81 1.06
N VAL A 183 29.98 27.82 1.43
CA VAL A 183 28.53 27.87 1.16
C VAL A 183 28.29 27.97 -0.34
N ARG A 184 27.51 27.04 -0.88
CA ARG A 184 27.10 26.99 -2.29
C ARG A 184 25.66 27.44 -2.51
N GLY A 185 24.86 27.40 -1.44
CA GLY A 185 23.43 27.66 -1.49
C GLY A 185 22.76 27.27 -0.19
N ARG A 186 21.44 27.10 -0.25
CA ARG A 186 20.62 26.60 0.87
C ARG A 186 19.45 25.77 0.34
N LEU A 187 18.92 24.91 1.20
CA LEU A 187 17.65 24.22 1.01
C LEU A 187 16.60 24.89 1.87
N VAL A 188 15.49 25.29 1.25
CA VAL A 188 14.32 25.82 1.96
C VAL A 188 13.21 24.77 1.88
N ARG A 189 12.76 24.28 3.03
CA ARG A 189 11.70 23.27 3.13
C ARG A 189 10.44 23.92 3.69
N ARG A 190 9.36 23.92 2.91
CA ARG A 190 8.06 24.50 3.28
C ARG A 190 6.98 23.43 3.29
N ARG A 191 6.11 23.47 4.29
CA ARG A 191 4.86 22.71 4.34
C ARG A 191 3.72 23.65 4.66
N GLU A 192 2.55 23.38 4.11
CA GLU A 192 1.36 24.18 4.34
C GLU A 192 0.60 23.68 5.58
N GLU A 193 -0.44 24.40 5.99
CA GLU A 193 -1.30 23.90 7.04
C GLU A 193 -2.27 22.84 6.49
N ILE A 194 -2.39 21.72 7.21
CA ILE A 194 -3.42 20.71 6.96
C ILE A 194 -4.37 20.70 8.16
N SER A 195 -5.67 20.65 7.86
CA SER A 195 -6.72 20.44 8.85
C SER A 195 -7.55 19.23 8.44
N GLY A 196 -7.96 18.41 9.42
CA GLY A 196 -8.74 17.22 9.16
C GLY A 196 -9.64 16.85 10.33
N VAL A 197 -10.51 15.88 10.09
CA VAL A 197 -11.47 15.37 11.07
C VAL A 197 -11.45 13.85 11.05
N LEU A 198 -11.33 13.25 12.24
CA LEU A 198 -11.49 11.83 12.48
C LEU A 198 -12.85 11.59 13.15
N ARG A 199 -13.72 10.79 12.53
CA ARG A 199 -15.00 10.38 13.11
C ARG A 199 -15.00 8.89 13.36
N ILE A 200 -15.41 8.48 14.55
CA ILE A 200 -15.47 7.06 14.95
C ILE A 200 -16.83 6.79 15.57
N SER A 201 -17.52 5.76 15.12
CA SER A 201 -18.79 5.33 15.69
C SER A 201 -18.87 3.81 15.75
N VAL A 202 -19.61 3.29 16.72
CA VAL A 202 -19.85 1.86 16.89
C VAL A 202 -21.35 1.61 16.94
N ALA A 203 -21.80 0.63 16.17
CA ALA A 203 -23.19 0.17 16.17
C ALA A 203 -23.26 -1.32 16.51
N GLU A 204 -24.18 -1.72 17.39
CA GLU A 204 -24.47 -3.13 17.63
C GLU A 204 -25.21 -3.72 16.43
N LEU A 205 -24.88 -4.96 16.06
CA LEU A 205 -25.58 -5.69 15.01
C LEU A 205 -26.59 -6.66 15.61
N ASP A 206 -27.78 -6.69 15.01
CA ASP A 206 -28.81 -7.66 15.36
C ASP A 206 -28.30 -9.09 15.11
N GLY A 207 -28.37 -9.95 16.13
CA GLY A 207 -27.97 -11.34 15.98
C GLY A 207 -27.70 -12.06 17.29
N PRO A 208 -27.38 -13.37 17.22
CA PRO A 208 -27.07 -14.16 18.40
C PRO A 208 -25.65 -13.93 18.95
N TYR A 209 -24.77 -13.26 18.18
CA TYR A 209 -23.38 -12.98 18.54
C TYR A 209 -23.22 -11.51 18.95
N ARG A 210 -22.34 -11.23 19.92
CA ARG A 210 -22.04 -9.87 20.37
C ARG A 210 -21.07 -9.18 19.42
N VAL A 211 -21.58 -8.84 18.24
CA VAL A 211 -20.80 -8.24 17.16
C VAL A 211 -21.18 -6.79 17.03
N ARG A 212 -20.17 -5.94 16.88
CA ARG A 212 -20.36 -4.52 16.62
C ARG A 212 -19.71 -4.15 15.30
N LYS A 213 -20.37 -3.26 14.57
CA LYS A 213 -19.81 -2.60 13.39
C LYS A 213 -19.10 -1.32 13.84
N LEU A 214 -17.81 -1.24 13.57
CA LEU A 214 -16.99 -0.05 13.75
C LEU A 214 -16.94 0.71 12.44
N SER A 215 -17.25 2.01 12.48
CA SER A 215 -17.11 2.92 11.34
C SER A 215 -16.07 3.99 11.68
N VAL A 216 -15.08 4.18 10.81
CA VAL A 216 -14.03 5.20 10.94
C VAL A 216 -13.98 6.04 9.67
N THR A 217 -14.06 7.36 9.80
CA THR A 217 -13.97 8.30 8.69
C THR A 217 -12.83 9.27 8.93
N VAL A 218 -11.94 9.38 7.95
CA VAL A 218 -10.89 10.41 7.92
C VAL A 218 -11.22 11.38 6.80
N GLU A 219 -11.28 12.66 7.12
CA GLU A 219 -11.67 13.73 6.20
C GLU A 219 -10.63 14.85 6.22
N ASN A 220 -10.25 15.33 5.04
CA ASN A 220 -9.56 16.60 4.88
C ASN A 220 -10.58 17.73 5.04
N ALA A 221 -10.36 18.59 6.03
CA ALA A 221 -11.22 19.73 6.36
C ALA A 221 -10.52 21.07 6.08
N GLY A 222 -9.47 21.06 5.24
CA GLY A 222 -8.73 22.24 4.83
C GLY A 222 -9.60 23.24 4.06
N SER A 223 -9.33 24.53 4.26
CA SER A 223 -10.06 25.63 3.62
C SER A 223 -9.37 26.16 2.35
N TRP A 224 -8.22 25.60 1.98
CA TRP A 224 -7.50 25.99 0.76
C TRP A 224 -8.37 25.77 -0.48
N SER A 225 -8.46 26.78 -1.34
CA SER A 225 -9.21 26.72 -2.60
C SER A 225 -8.28 26.97 -3.79
N PRO A 226 -8.45 26.22 -4.90
CA PRO A 226 -7.61 26.38 -6.07
C PRO A 226 -7.80 27.73 -6.76
N LEU A 227 -6.71 28.32 -7.21
CA LEU A 227 -6.69 29.48 -8.11
C LEU A 227 -6.74 29.02 -9.58
N PRO A 228 -7.15 29.91 -10.52
CA PRO A 228 -7.10 29.60 -11.94
C PRO A 228 -5.67 29.24 -12.38
N GLY A 229 -5.49 28.02 -12.90
CA GLY A 229 -4.19 27.50 -13.32
C GLY A 229 -3.49 26.61 -12.30
N ASP A 230 -4.02 26.48 -11.09
CA ASP A 230 -3.55 25.47 -10.15
C ASP A 230 -3.83 24.07 -10.68
N ASP A 231 -2.84 23.20 -10.55
CA ASP A 231 -2.91 21.81 -10.92
C ASP A 231 -2.97 20.92 -9.66
N ARG A 232 -2.95 19.61 -9.90
CA ARG A 232 -2.94 18.63 -8.83
C ARG A 232 -1.77 18.83 -7.85
N GLN A 233 -0.60 19.30 -8.29
CA GLN A 233 0.55 19.49 -7.41
C GLN A 233 0.28 20.59 -6.37
N ALA A 234 -0.46 21.63 -6.74
CA ALA A 234 -0.87 22.68 -5.80
C ALA A 234 -1.77 22.13 -4.68
N ALA A 235 -2.74 21.26 -5.02
CA ALA A 235 -3.64 20.65 -4.05
C ALA A 235 -2.91 19.71 -3.08
N LEU A 236 -1.87 19.01 -3.54
CA LEU A 236 -1.11 18.03 -2.74
C LEU A 236 -0.44 18.65 -1.52
N ALA A 237 -0.04 19.92 -1.57
CA ALA A 237 0.53 20.63 -0.42
C ALA A 237 -0.44 20.74 0.77
N TYR A 238 -1.75 20.67 0.51
CA TYR A 238 -2.83 20.77 1.50
C TYR A 238 -3.56 19.43 1.71
N SER A 239 -3.03 18.34 1.17
CA SER A 239 -3.67 17.02 1.17
C SER A 239 -3.08 16.07 2.20
N LEU A 240 -3.88 15.11 2.68
CA LEU A 240 -3.38 13.97 3.45
C LEU A 240 -3.03 12.88 2.44
N VAL A 241 -1.75 12.66 2.19
CA VAL A 241 -1.29 11.73 1.14
C VAL A 241 -1.10 10.32 1.69
N ALA A 242 -1.47 9.29 0.92
CA ALA A 242 -1.32 7.89 1.32
C ALA A 242 -1.93 7.58 2.71
N THR A 243 -3.11 8.17 2.95
CA THR A 243 -3.78 8.07 4.24
C THR A 243 -4.24 6.64 4.49
N HIS A 244 -3.89 6.09 5.66
CA HIS A 244 -4.33 4.77 6.11
C HIS A 244 -4.61 4.79 7.61
N THR A 245 -5.35 3.80 8.09
CA THR A 245 -5.78 3.70 9.49
C THR A 245 -5.40 2.36 10.07
N LEU A 246 -4.71 2.38 11.20
CA LEU A 246 -4.44 1.21 12.04
C LEU A 246 -5.43 1.20 13.21
N LEU A 247 -6.01 0.04 13.47
CA LEU A 247 -6.95 -0.18 14.56
C LEU A 247 -6.45 -1.32 15.42
N ARG A 248 -6.56 -1.17 16.74
CA ARG A 248 -6.26 -2.22 17.71
C ARG A 248 -7.37 -2.32 18.73
N LEU A 249 -7.78 -3.55 19.00
CA LEU A 249 -8.62 -3.88 20.15
C LEU A 249 -7.76 -4.58 21.21
N ASP A 250 -7.70 -4.05 22.43
CA ASP A 250 -6.90 -4.65 23.50
C ASP A 250 -7.49 -5.97 24.02
N ALA A 251 -8.82 -6.10 23.97
CA ALA A 251 -9.57 -7.25 24.43
C ALA A 251 -10.75 -7.57 23.49
N GLY A 252 -10.55 -8.56 22.62
CA GLY A 252 -11.54 -8.99 21.63
C GLY A 252 -10.87 -9.37 20.32
N SER A 253 -11.66 -9.43 19.25
CA SER A 253 -11.16 -9.70 17.90
C SER A 253 -11.95 -8.95 16.83
N PHE A 254 -11.29 -8.56 15.75
CA PHE A 254 -11.91 -8.18 14.48
C PHE A 254 -12.26 -9.44 13.68
N LEU A 255 -13.20 -9.30 12.75
CA LEU A 255 -13.50 -10.35 11.77
C LEU A 255 -12.82 -10.02 10.44
N SER A 256 -12.30 -11.05 9.77
CA SER A 256 -11.85 -10.95 8.39
C SER A 256 -13.00 -10.49 7.50
N LEU A 257 -12.77 -9.48 6.66
CA LEU A 257 -13.74 -9.11 5.61
C LEU A 257 -13.54 -9.92 4.32
N THR A 258 -12.36 -10.52 4.14
CA THR A 258 -11.99 -11.31 2.96
C THR A 258 -12.43 -12.77 3.09
N ASP A 259 -12.22 -13.40 4.25
CA ASP A 259 -12.67 -14.76 4.58
C ASP A 259 -13.48 -14.79 5.90
N PRO A 260 -14.66 -14.14 5.94
CA PRO A 260 -15.49 -14.14 7.13
C PRO A 260 -16.09 -15.52 7.44
N PRO A 261 -16.36 -15.83 8.72
CA PRO A 261 -17.15 -17.00 9.08
C PRO A 261 -18.54 -16.94 8.44
N GLU A 262 -19.14 -18.09 8.15
CA GLU A 262 -20.38 -18.20 7.36
C GLU A 262 -21.51 -17.32 7.90
N TRP A 263 -21.68 -17.29 9.22
CA TRP A 263 -22.72 -16.50 9.88
C TRP A 263 -22.53 -14.98 9.68
N ALA A 264 -21.30 -14.51 9.48
CA ALA A 264 -20.96 -13.09 9.34
C ALA A 264 -20.97 -12.60 7.89
N ARG A 265 -21.05 -13.50 6.90
CA ARG A 265 -20.99 -13.15 5.46
C ARG A 265 -21.96 -12.04 5.07
N GLY A 266 -23.20 -12.08 5.57
CA GLY A 266 -24.20 -11.05 5.31
C GLY A 266 -23.85 -9.69 5.93
N ALA A 267 -23.34 -9.69 7.17
CA ALA A 267 -22.93 -8.47 7.86
C ALA A 267 -21.69 -7.84 7.20
N VAL A 268 -20.71 -8.65 6.81
CA VAL A 268 -19.52 -8.20 6.06
C VAL A 268 -19.91 -7.63 4.71
N ALA A 269 -20.81 -8.28 3.97
CA ALA A 269 -21.31 -7.77 2.69
C ALA A 269 -22.07 -6.43 2.80
N SER A 270 -22.54 -6.07 4.00
CA SER A 270 -23.19 -4.79 4.28
C SER A 270 -22.22 -3.67 4.69
N CYS A 271 -20.94 -3.98 4.91
CA CYS A 271 -19.92 -2.99 5.24
C CYS A 271 -19.62 -2.12 4.02
N ASP A 272 -19.66 -0.79 4.19
CA ASP A 272 -19.35 0.17 3.14
C ASP A 272 -17.93 0.73 3.31
N ASN A 273 -16.98 0.21 2.53
CA ASN A 273 -15.61 0.69 2.52
C ASN A 273 -15.37 1.58 1.30
N ARG A 274 -14.98 2.85 1.52
CA ARG A 274 -14.77 3.87 0.47
C ARG A 274 -13.34 4.36 0.49
N HIS A 275 -12.65 4.17 -0.63
CA HIS A 275 -11.26 4.61 -0.86
C HIS A 275 -10.25 3.98 0.11
N THR A 276 -10.60 2.82 0.65
CA THR A 276 -9.80 2.06 1.60
C THR A 276 -10.21 0.59 1.59
N TRP A 277 -9.34 -0.28 2.08
CA TRP A 277 -9.46 -1.72 2.13
C TRP A 277 -8.97 -2.21 3.51
N PRO A 278 -9.87 -2.49 4.46
CA PRO A 278 -9.51 -3.02 5.78
C PRO A 278 -9.23 -4.52 5.73
N VAL A 279 -8.08 -4.91 6.27
CA VAL A 279 -7.64 -6.30 6.43
C VAL A 279 -7.16 -6.54 7.85
N LEU A 280 -7.23 -7.79 8.31
CA LEU A 280 -6.55 -8.19 9.53
C LEU A 280 -5.04 -7.98 9.38
N ALA A 281 -4.39 -7.49 10.42
CA ALA A 281 -2.96 -7.24 10.43
C ALA A 281 -2.25 -8.02 11.55
N GLY A 282 -0.92 -8.04 11.50
CA GLY A 282 -0.10 -8.81 12.43
C GLY A 282 0.01 -10.27 12.06
N GLU A 283 0.38 -11.11 13.02
CA GLU A 283 0.67 -12.52 12.78
C GLU A 283 -0.61 -13.34 12.49
N PRO A 284 -0.56 -14.30 11.55
CA PRO A 284 -1.67 -15.21 11.30
C PRO A 284 -2.17 -15.90 12.58
N GLY A 285 -3.50 -15.94 12.75
CA GLY A 285 -4.14 -16.53 13.93
C GLY A 285 -4.37 -15.56 15.09
N ARG A 286 -3.95 -14.30 14.97
CA ARG A 286 -4.44 -13.20 15.80
C ARG A 286 -5.40 -12.33 15.00
N ALA A 287 -6.29 -11.64 15.68
CA ALA A 287 -7.26 -10.73 15.04
C ALA A 287 -7.46 -9.47 15.89
N ASP A 288 -6.42 -9.04 16.60
CA ASP A 288 -6.45 -7.85 17.45
C ASP A 288 -6.14 -6.55 16.69
N LEU A 289 -5.69 -6.67 15.43
CA LEU A 289 -5.23 -5.56 14.60
C LEU A 289 -5.94 -5.54 13.24
N VAL A 290 -6.25 -4.34 12.76
CA VAL A 290 -6.68 -4.08 11.38
C VAL A 290 -5.80 -2.99 10.77
N LEU A 291 -5.41 -3.18 9.51
CA LEU A 291 -4.84 -2.16 8.64
C LEU A 291 -5.89 -1.84 7.56
N SER A 292 -6.38 -0.59 7.56
CA SER A 292 -7.23 -0.06 6.50
C SER A 292 -6.40 0.83 5.59
N SER A 293 -6.11 0.30 4.41
CA SER A 293 -5.14 0.86 3.45
C SER A 293 -5.84 1.28 2.15
N PRO A 294 -5.36 2.30 1.42
CA PRO A 294 -5.91 2.67 0.11
C PRO A 294 -5.55 1.68 -1.00
N ILE A 295 -4.74 0.67 -0.68
CA ILE A 295 -4.28 -0.41 -1.57
C ILE A 295 -4.90 -1.72 -1.09
N ILE A 296 -5.30 -2.56 -2.05
CA ILE A 296 -5.88 -3.87 -1.79
C ILE A 296 -4.77 -4.78 -1.25
N LEU A 297 -5.04 -5.42 -0.12
CA LEU A 297 -4.12 -6.32 0.57
C LEU A 297 -4.87 -7.59 0.96
N ASP A 298 -4.11 -8.64 1.24
CA ASP A 298 -4.61 -9.82 1.94
C ASP A 298 -4.65 -9.59 3.45
N ASP A 299 -5.40 -10.46 4.15
CA ASP A 299 -5.26 -10.57 5.59
C ASP A 299 -3.86 -11.03 5.98
N HIS A 300 -3.36 -10.45 7.06
CA HIS A 300 -2.00 -10.64 7.56
C HIS A 300 -0.93 -10.29 6.52
N PRO A 301 -0.97 -9.08 5.94
CA PRO A 301 0.04 -8.67 4.97
C PRO A 301 1.41 -8.68 5.65
N ALA A 302 2.38 -9.32 5.02
CA ALA A 302 3.72 -9.50 5.57
C ALA A 302 4.78 -9.14 4.53
N ILE A 303 5.78 -8.37 4.96
CA ILE A 303 6.99 -8.15 4.16
C ILE A 303 7.74 -9.48 4.04
N ALA A 304 8.34 -9.73 2.87
CA ALA A 304 9.18 -10.92 2.68
C ALA A 304 10.36 -10.92 3.69
N PRO A 305 10.59 -12.00 4.47
CA PRO A 305 11.72 -12.09 5.38
C PRO A 305 13.07 -12.12 4.65
N GLU A 306 13.06 -12.38 3.34
CA GLU A 306 14.20 -12.25 2.44
C GLU A 306 14.50 -10.80 2.02
N SER A 307 13.56 -9.86 2.22
CA SER A 307 13.75 -8.44 1.90
C SER A 307 14.87 -7.85 2.77
N PRO A 308 15.97 -7.35 2.18
CA PRO A 308 17.12 -6.86 2.94
C PRO A 308 16.93 -5.44 3.47
N GLY A 309 15.81 -4.78 3.13
CA GLY A 309 15.46 -3.43 3.55
C GLY A 309 14.31 -2.86 2.73
N ALA A 310 13.86 -1.64 3.07
CA ALA A 310 12.72 -1.03 2.42
C ALA A 310 13.04 -0.55 1.00
N PHE A 311 12.82 -1.39 -0.01
CA PHE A 311 12.79 -0.98 -1.43
C PHE A 311 11.47 -0.30 -1.84
N TYR A 312 10.55 -0.14 -0.86
CA TYR A 312 9.23 0.50 -1.01
C TYR A 312 8.34 -0.16 -2.09
N ASP A 313 8.60 -1.44 -2.34
CA ASP A 313 7.87 -2.39 -3.21
C ASP A 313 8.11 -3.84 -2.69
N ALA A 314 7.97 -4.00 -1.35
CA ALA A 314 8.60 -5.07 -0.58
C ALA A 314 7.82 -6.40 -0.55
N THR A 315 6.84 -6.58 -1.44
CA THR A 315 6.01 -7.78 -1.49
C THR A 315 6.38 -8.74 -2.63
N GLU A 316 7.12 -8.30 -3.67
CA GLU A 316 7.25 -9.16 -4.86
C GLU A 316 8.51 -8.97 -5.75
N ILE A 317 9.26 -7.86 -5.70
CA ILE A 317 10.21 -7.50 -6.79
C ILE A 317 11.63 -7.07 -6.31
N ASP A 318 11.97 -7.25 -5.03
CA ASP A 318 13.20 -6.70 -4.42
C ASP A 318 14.52 -7.06 -5.15
N GLU A 319 14.65 -8.29 -5.64
CA GLU A 319 15.87 -8.75 -6.32
C GLU A 319 16.15 -7.97 -7.62
N ILE A 320 15.16 -7.90 -8.51
CA ILE A 320 15.32 -7.21 -9.79
C ILE A 320 15.44 -5.70 -9.59
N LEU A 321 14.81 -5.14 -8.55
CA LEU A 321 15.01 -3.72 -8.17
C LEU A 321 16.43 -3.48 -7.67
N ALA A 322 16.97 -4.36 -6.82
CA ALA A 322 18.34 -4.28 -6.35
C ALA A 322 19.33 -4.37 -7.54
N LEU A 323 19.21 -5.38 -8.41
CA LEU A 323 20.08 -5.56 -9.58
C LEU A 323 20.05 -4.34 -10.52
N ARG A 324 18.85 -3.83 -10.79
CA ARG A 324 18.68 -2.65 -11.64
C ARG A 324 19.22 -1.37 -10.99
N THR A 325 19.12 -1.26 -9.67
CA THR A 325 19.71 -0.15 -8.91
C THR A 325 21.24 -0.18 -8.97
N THR A 326 21.86 -1.36 -8.85
CA THR A 326 23.31 -1.51 -8.97
C THR A 326 23.81 -1.10 -10.35
N ALA A 327 23.02 -1.35 -11.40
CA ALA A 327 23.33 -1.01 -12.79
C ALA A 327 23.18 0.48 -13.15
N LEU A 328 22.67 1.33 -12.24
CA LEU A 328 22.62 2.77 -12.45
C LEU A 328 24.04 3.36 -12.58
N THR A 329 24.19 4.38 -13.42
CA THR A 329 25.46 5.10 -13.57
C THR A 329 25.81 5.91 -12.32
N ASP A 330 27.07 6.27 -12.13
CA ASP A 330 27.51 7.10 -11.00
C ASP A 330 26.78 8.45 -10.92
N GLU A 331 26.46 9.06 -12.07
CA GLU A 331 25.67 10.29 -12.13
C GLU A 331 24.22 10.04 -11.66
N GLU A 332 23.60 8.95 -12.12
CA GLU A 332 22.23 8.61 -11.71
C GLU A 332 22.15 8.27 -10.22
N LYS A 333 23.15 7.57 -9.67
CA LYS A 333 23.24 7.31 -8.24
C LYS A 333 23.43 8.60 -7.43
N ARG A 334 24.24 9.56 -7.93
CA ARG A 334 24.40 10.89 -7.29
C ARG A 334 23.11 11.71 -7.30
N GLU A 335 22.35 11.66 -8.40
CA GLU A 335 21.03 12.30 -8.48
C GLU A 335 20.03 11.65 -7.51
N ALA A 336 19.97 10.32 -7.47
CA ALA A 336 19.08 9.58 -6.57
C ALA A 336 19.38 9.90 -5.09
N ARG A 337 20.66 9.87 -4.69
CA ARG A 337 21.09 10.26 -3.34
C ARG A 337 20.71 11.70 -2.97
N GLY A 338 20.75 12.61 -3.95
CA GLY A 338 20.36 14.01 -3.74
C GLY A 338 18.87 14.29 -3.90
N THR A 339 18.07 13.30 -4.33
CA THR A 339 16.61 13.43 -4.50
C THR A 339 15.90 13.33 -3.15
N ASP A 340 16.13 12.29 -2.37
CA ASP A 340 15.46 12.09 -1.09
C ASP A 340 16.31 11.20 -0.17
N ALA A 341 16.20 11.37 1.15
CA ALA A 341 16.93 10.54 2.10
C ALA A 341 16.57 9.05 1.97
N ARG A 342 15.31 8.73 1.64
CA ARG A 342 14.85 7.36 1.39
C ARG A 342 15.43 6.79 0.09
N ALA A 343 15.50 7.61 -0.96
CA ALA A 343 16.16 7.21 -2.20
C ALA A 343 17.65 6.94 -1.96
N ALA A 344 18.33 7.81 -1.21
CA ALA A 344 19.72 7.61 -0.82
C ALA A 344 19.94 6.29 -0.08
N ALA A 345 19.08 5.99 0.92
CA ALA A 345 19.13 4.74 1.66
C ALA A 345 18.96 3.50 0.77
N VAL A 346 18.10 3.56 -0.25
CA VAL A 346 17.92 2.47 -1.23
C VAL A 346 19.17 2.28 -2.09
N ILE A 347 19.78 3.36 -2.58
CA ILE A 347 21.04 3.28 -3.34
C ILE A 347 22.17 2.71 -2.47
N ASP A 348 22.31 3.21 -1.25
CA ASP A 348 23.37 2.79 -0.32
C ASP A 348 23.21 1.33 0.11
N LEU A 349 21.95 0.89 0.32
CA LEU A 349 21.65 -0.52 0.57
C LEU A 349 22.09 -1.37 -0.64
N ALA A 350 21.65 -1.03 -1.85
CA ALA A 350 21.96 -1.79 -3.06
C ALA A 350 23.47 -1.86 -3.36
N ASP A 351 24.22 -0.80 -3.07
CA ASP A 351 25.69 -0.76 -3.26
C ASP A 351 26.45 -1.59 -2.20
N THR A 352 25.83 -1.92 -1.06
CA THR A 352 26.48 -2.60 0.08
C THR A 352 25.94 -3.99 0.37
N LEU A 353 24.99 -4.49 -0.43
CA LEU A 353 24.39 -5.82 -0.26
C LEU A 353 25.47 -6.93 -0.30
N PRO A 354 25.65 -7.71 0.79
CA PRO A 354 26.57 -8.85 0.82
C PRO A 354 26.14 -9.96 -0.14
N GLN A 355 27.11 -10.75 -0.62
CA GLN A 355 26.87 -11.86 -1.56
C GLN A 355 25.88 -12.89 -1.01
N GLU A 356 25.90 -13.15 0.29
CA GLU A 356 25.01 -14.10 0.95
C GLU A 356 23.55 -13.63 0.94
N VAL A 357 23.33 -12.31 0.88
CA VAL A 357 21.99 -11.73 0.75
C VAL A 357 21.51 -11.81 -0.70
N TRP A 358 22.40 -11.63 -1.67
CA TRP A 358 22.10 -11.90 -3.08
C TRP A 358 21.70 -13.36 -3.32
N GLU A 359 22.42 -14.31 -2.73
CA GLU A 359 22.10 -15.73 -2.82
C GLU A 359 20.75 -16.09 -2.20
N ARG A 360 20.30 -15.35 -1.17
CA ARG A 360 18.97 -15.52 -0.58
C ARG A 360 17.84 -14.92 -1.43
N LEU A 361 18.15 -13.86 -2.18
CA LEU A 361 17.21 -13.24 -3.11
C LEU A 361 17.04 -14.11 -4.37
N HIS A 362 18.12 -14.72 -4.87
CA HIS A 362 18.11 -15.66 -5.99
C HIS A 362 17.20 -16.88 -5.69
N GLY A 363 16.11 -17.04 -6.46
CA GLY A 363 15.21 -18.20 -6.37
C GLY A 363 14.05 -18.07 -5.38
N ALA A 364 13.83 -16.88 -4.80
CA ALA A 364 12.69 -16.59 -3.92
C ALA A 364 11.48 -16.02 -4.69
N VAL A 365 11.06 -16.67 -5.79
CA VAL A 365 9.79 -16.33 -6.46
C VAL A 365 8.64 -16.99 -5.71
N ARG A 366 7.79 -16.19 -5.06
CA ARG A 366 6.75 -16.67 -4.12
C ARG A 366 5.55 -17.39 -4.77
N GLY A 367 5.48 -17.48 -6.10
CA GLY A 367 4.49 -18.34 -6.78
C GLY A 367 4.84 -19.84 -6.80
N LEU A 368 6.10 -20.22 -6.57
CA LEU A 368 6.59 -21.58 -6.80
C LEU A 368 6.66 -22.47 -5.54
N ARG A 369 6.74 -21.87 -4.34
CA ARG A 369 6.89 -22.65 -3.09
C ARG A 369 5.63 -23.38 -2.63
N GLU A 370 4.43 -22.98 -3.07
CA GLU A 370 3.19 -23.69 -2.72
C GLU A 370 2.96 -24.98 -3.52
N ILE A 371 3.73 -25.25 -4.58
CA ILE A 371 3.49 -26.40 -5.49
C ILE A 371 4.49 -27.55 -5.29
N ALA A 372 5.58 -27.36 -4.53
CA ALA A 372 6.59 -28.39 -4.35
C ALA A 372 6.17 -29.49 -3.35
N ARG A 373 5.34 -30.43 -3.80
CA ARG A 373 5.35 -31.80 -3.25
C ARG A 373 6.65 -32.46 -3.74
N PRO A 374 7.47 -33.09 -2.89
CA PRO A 374 8.71 -33.69 -3.34
C PRO A 374 8.38 -34.84 -4.30
N ALA A 375 8.66 -34.65 -5.60
CA ALA A 375 8.69 -35.73 -6.56
C ALA A 375 9.92 -36.60 -6.28
N GLU A 376 9.74 -37.93 -6.28
CA GLU A 376 10.82 -38.88 -6.09
C GLU A 376 11.88 -38.75 -7.21
N PRO A 377 13.18 -38.95 -6.90
CA PRO A 377 14.23 -38.74 -7.89
C PRO A 377 14.23 -39.88 -8.92
N ALA A 378 13.77 -39.60 -10.13
CA ALA A 378 14.09 -40.41 -11.30
C ALA A 378 15.50 -40.04 -11.76
N GLY A 379 16.43 -40.99 -11.65
CA GLY A 379 17.83 -40.79 -12.04
C GLY A 379 18.02 -40.68 -13.56
N ALA A 380 18.81 -39.69 -13.97
CA ALA A 380 19.68 -39.73 -15.16
C ALA A 380 20.71 -38.58 -15.10
N ASP A 381 21.92 -38.85 -15.60
CA ASP A 381 23.11 -37.98 -15.70
C ASP A 381 22.82 -36.57 -16.30
N PRO A 382 23.47 -35.49 -15.84
CA PRO A 382 23.34 -34.18 -16.47
C PRO A 382 24.28 -34.08 -17.69
N LEU A 383 23.73 -34.27 -18.89
CA LEU A 383 24.30 -33.64 -20.08
C LEU A 383 24.05 -32.14 -19.97
N VAL A 384 25.12 -31.35 -19.95
CA VAL A 384 25.04 -29.89 -20.10
C VAL A 384 24.48 -29.62 -21.51
N PRO A 385 23.31 -28.98 -21.66
CA PRO A 385 22.80 -28.65 -22.98
C PRO A 385 23.74 -27.66 -23.68
N ASP A 386 24.00 -27.89 -24.97
CA ASP A 386 24.79 -26.97 -25.81
C ASP A 386 24.15 -25.58 -25.97
N THR A 387 22.85 -25.47 -25.65
CA THR A 387 22.07 -24.24 -25.72
C THR A 387 21.79 -23.72 -24.31
N PRO A 388 22.05 -22.44 -24.01
CA PRO A 388 21.68 -21.85 -22.73
C PRO A 388 20.17 -21.92 -22.49
N TRP A 389 19.76 -22.18 -21.25
CA TRP A 389 18.34 -22.35 -20.87
C TRP A 389 17.45 -21.12 -21.15
N TRP A 390 18.04 -19.96 -21.40
CA TRP A 390 17.35 -18.70 -21.70
C TRP A 390 17.25 -18.40 -23.21
N ASP A 391 17.73 -19.28 -24.10
CA ASP A 391 17.63 -19.09 -25.55
C ASP A 391 16.21 -19.39 -26.05
N PRO A 392 15.49 -18.42 -26.65
CA PRO A 392 14.15 -18.63 -27.20
C PRO A 392 14.08 -19.68 -28.32
N ALA A 393 15.21 -20.01 -28.96
CA ALA A 393 15.31 -21.05 -29.97
C ALA A 393 15.63 -22.45 -29.39
N GLY A 394 15.79 -22.56 -28.06
CA GLY A 394 16.21 -23.78 -27.37
C GLY A 394 15.15 -24.87 -27.29
N ASP A 395 13.85 -24.50 -27.29
CA ASP A 395 12.74 -25.46 -27.31
C ASP A 395 11.64 -25.03 -28.30
N PRO A 396 11.61 -25.61 -29.52
CA PRO A 396 10.59 -25.30 -30.52
C PRO A 396 9.27 -26.08 -30.32
N THR A 397 9.11 -26.81 -29.20
CA THR A 397 7.92 -27.63 -28.95
C THR A 397 6.76 -26.88 -28.29
N VAL A 398 7.02 -25.65 -27.80
CA VAL A 398 6.04 -24.76 -27.17
C VAL A 398 5.68 -23.63 -28.13
N ASP A 399 4.42 -23.52 -28.52
CA ASP A 399 3.88 -22.49 -29.39
C ASP A 399 2.61 -21.90 -28.75
N PRO A 400 2.70 -20.76 -28.06
CA PRO A 400 1.59 -20.17 -27.30
C PRO A 400 0.30 -19.97 -28.11
N ASP A 401 0.41 -19.78 -29.43
CA ASP A 401 -0.71 -19.56 -30.34
C ASP A 401 -1.41 -20.87 -30.75
N ARG A 402 -0.74 -22.02 -30.57
CA ARG A 402 -1.23 -23.36 -30.95
C ARG A 402 -1.41 -24.30 -29.76
N ASP A 403 -0.76 -24.00 -28.64
CA ASP A 403 -0.82 -24.77 -27.43
C ASP A 403 -2.23 -24.76 -26.84
N HIS A 404 -2.58 -25.88 -26.24
CA HIS A 404 -3.89 -26.08 -25.64
C HIS A 404 -3.77 -26.95 -24.40
N VAL A 405 -4.68 -26.74 -23.46
CA VAL A 405 -4.77 -27.53 -22.24
C VAL A 405 -6.18 -28.10 -22.08
N LEU A 406 -6.28 -29.31 -21.53
CA LEU A 406 -7.57 -29.90 -21.23
C LEU A 406 -8.08 -29.39 -19.89
N VAL A 407 -9.17 -28.63 -19.93
CA VAL A 407 -9.92 -28.20 -18.74
C VAL A 407 -11.26 -28.91 -18.73
N ALA A 408 -11.55 -29.66 -17.67
CA ALA A 408 -12.78 -30.45 -17.54
C ALA A 408 -13.07 -31.36 -18.78
N GLY A 409 -12.02 -31.82 -19.46
CA GLY A 409 -12.12 -32.66 -20.66
C GLY A 409 -12.28 -31.90 -21.99
N GLN A 410 -12.36 -30.57 -21.97
CA GLN A 410 -12.42 -29.73 -23.17
C GLN A 410 -11.09 -29.04 -23.43
N ALA A 411 -10.68 -29.00 -24.71
CA ALA A 411 -9.47 -28.30 -25.12
C ALA A 411 -9.69 -26.77 -25.06
N VAL A 412 -8.94 -26.11 -24.19
CA VAL A 412 -8.85 -24.66 -24.05
C VAL A 412 -7.58 -24.18 -24.72
N ARG A 413 -7.71 -23.18 -25.59
CA ARG A 413 -6.63 -22.57 -26.41
C ARG A 413 -6.90 -21.08 -26.62
N ALA A 414 -5.97 -20.34 -27.21
CA ALA A 414 -6.21 -18.97 -27.67
C ALA A 414 -7.54 -18.84 -28.45
N GLY A 415 -8.36 -17.85 -28.10
CA GLY A 415 -9.71 -17.63 -28.61
C GLY A 415 -10.83 -18.37 -27.86
N SER A 416 -10.52 -19.27 -26.93
CA SER A 416 -11.55 -19.95 -26.12
C SER A 416 -12.13 -19.01 -25.08
N ARG A 417 -13.42 -19.20 -24.74
CA ARG A 417 -14.07 -18.48 -23.64
C ARG A 417 -14.08 -19.33 -22.38
N VAL A 418 -13.75 -18.72 -21.25
CA VAL A 418 -13.70 -19.39 -19.95
C VAL A 418 -14.37 -18.55 -18.87
N LEU A 419 -14.87 -19.22 -17.84
CA LEU A 419 -15.38 -18.63 -16.60
C LEU A 419 -14.31 -18.76 -15.53
N LEU A 420 -13.89 -17.65 -14.95
CA LEU A 420 -12.85 -17.61 -13.91
C LEU A 420 -13.41 -18.12 -12.57
N ARG A 421 -12.66 -19.01 -11.92
CA ARG A 421 -12.97 -19.68 -10.64
C ARG A 421 -11.69 -19.88 -9.80
N PRO A 422 -11.02 -18.80 -9.39
CA PRO A 422 -9.73 -18.88 -8.68
C PRO A 422 -9.81 -19.55 -7.28
N ARG A 423 -11.02 -19.73 -6.72
CA ARG A 423 -11.28 -20.19 -5.34
C ARG A 423 -10.69 -21.56 -4.92
N LEU A 424 -10.00 -22.29 -5.79
CA LEU A 424 -9.39 -23.58 -5.45
C LEU A 424 -8.08 -23.41 -4.67
N ARG A 425 -7.38 -22.30 -4.88
CA ARG A 425 -6.25 -21.88 -4.07
C ARG A 425 -6.71 -20.63 -3.37
N ARG A 426 -6.79 -20.69 -2.04
CA ARG A 426 -6.98 -19.45 -1.27
C ARG A 426 -5.74 -18.57 -1.55
N THR A 427 -5.87 -17.25 -1.38
CA THR A 427 -4.79 -16.27 -1.11
C THR A 427 -4.41 -15.26 -2.22
N ASP A 428 -5.37 -14.65 -2.93
CA ASP A 428 -5.18 -13.29 -3.50
C ASP A 428 -6.49 -12.48 -3.42
N ALA A 429 -6.47 -11.32 -2.77
CA ALA A 429 -7.61 -10.39 -2.71
C ALA A 429 -8.14 -9.96 -4.10
N GLN A 430 -7.32 -10.02 -5.16
CA GLN A 430 -7.74 -9.74 -6.54
C GLN A 430 -8.73 -10.78 -7.08
N ASP A 431 -8.69 -12.03 -6.60
CA ASP A 431 -9.58 -13.10 -7.02
C ASP A 431 -11.05 -12.78 -6.81
N LEU A 432 -11.36 -11.99 -5.78
CA LEU A 432 -12.71 -11.53 -5.47
C LEU A 432 -13.34 -10.72 -6.62
N PHE A 433 -12.54 -9.98 -7.38
CA PHE A 433 -13.03 -9.12 -8.45
C PHE A 433 -13.25 -9.87 -9.77
N VAL A 434 -12.58 -11.01 -9.95
CA VAL A 434 -12.60 -11.78 -11.19
C VAL A 434 -13.40 -13.07 -11.10
N ASP A 435 -13.70 -13.57 -9.90
CA ASP A 435 -14.49 -14.79 -9.73
C ASP A 435 -15.88 -14.70 -10.38
N GLY A 436 -16.18 -15.68 -11.23
CA GLY A 436 -17.42 -15.76 -11.99
C GLY A 436 -17.50 -14.82 -13.18
N ARG A 437 -16.42 -14.11 -13.53
CA ARG A 437 -16.35 -13.29 -14.74
C ARG A 437 -16.00 -14.17 -15.95
N ALA A 438 -16.55 -13.81 -17.11
CA ALA A 438 -16.16 -14.40 -18.38
C ALA A 438 -14.87 -13.75 -18.88
N ALA A 439 -13.99 -14.56 -19.47
CA ALA A 439 -12.72 -14.13 -20.00
C ALA A 439 -12.40 -14.85 -21.32
N LEU A 440 -11.69 -14.13 -22.19
CA LEU A 440 -11.13 -14.65 -23.43
C LEU A 440 -9.71 -15.14 -23.16
N VAL A 441 -9.42 -16.37 -23.57
CA VAL A 441 -8.05 -16.92 -23.54
C VAL A 441 -7.24 -16.30 -24.67
N GLU A 442 -6.16 -15.63 -24.33
CA GLU A 442 -5.25 -14.97 -25.27
C GLU A 442 -4.08 -15.90 -25.64
N ALA A 443 -3.60 -16.69 -24.67
CA ALA A 443 -2.54 -17.68 -24.88
C ALA A 443 -2.58 -18.80 -23.84
N VAL A 444 -1.97 -19.94 -24.15
CA VAL A 444 -1.63 -20.99 -23.17
C VAL A 444 -0.11 -21.06 -23.08
N LEU A 445 0.43 -20.88 -21.88
CA LEU A 445 1.86 -20.78 -21.63
C LEU A 445 2.33 -21.92 -20.74
N HIS A 446 3.56 -22.36 -20.97
CA HIS A 446 4.24 -23.34 -20.14
C HIS A 446 5.42 -22.66 -19.44
N ASP A 447 5.50 -22.82 -18.13
CA ASP A 447 6.69 -22.38 -17.39
C ASP A 447 7.82 -23.41 -17.50
N VAL A 448 9.01 -23.01 -17.03
CA VAL A 448 10.22 -23.84 -17.08
C VAL A 448 10.12 -25.10 -16.21
N ASP A 449 9.20 -25.14 -15.26
CA ASP A 449 8.95 -26.27 -14.36
C ASP A 449 7.82 -27.19 -14.88
N GLY A 450 7.27 -26.89 -16.07
CA GLY A 450 6.20 -27.66 -16.72
C GLY A 450 4.79 -27.29 -16.25
N GLY A 451 4.63 -26.24 -15.45
CA GLY A 451 3.34 -25.66 -15.08
C GLY A 451 2.66 -25.01 -16.29
N VAL A 452 1.32 -25.08 -16.32
CA VAL A 452 0.52 -24.52 -17.41
C VAL A 452 -0.21 -23.29 -16.91
N HIS A 453 -0.09 -22.18 -17.63
CA HIS A 453 -0.73 -20.91 -17.32
C HIS A 453 -1.62 -20.48 -18.49
N ILE A 454 -2.89 -20.25 -18.21
CA ILE A 454 -3.87 -19.76 -19.17
C ILE A 454 -3.90 -18.24 -19.04
N ALA A 455 -3.38 -17.55 -20.06
CA ALA A 455 -3.36 -16.10 -20.15
C ALA A 455 -4.71 -15.61 -20.66
N VAL A 456 -5.37 -14.72 -19.92
CA VAL A 456 -6.73 -14.25 -20.24
C VAL A 456 -6.88 -12.74 -20.18
N THR A 457 -7.86 -12.25 -20.95
CA THR A 457 -8.42 -10.90 -20.84
C THR A 457 -9.89 -11.00 -20.40
N VAL A 458 -10.29 -10.27 -19.36
CA VAL A 458 -11.69 -10.27 -18.87
C VAL A 458 -12.58 -9.50 -19.85
N GLU A 459 -13.68 -10.11 -20.29
CA GLU A 459 -14.52 -9.56 -21.39
C GLU A 459 -15.14 -8.19 -21.06
N ASP A 460 -15.48 -7.97 -19.79
CA ASP A 460 -16.10 -6.72 -19.31
C ASP A 460 -15.08 -5.75 -18.66
N ASP A 461 -13.76 -5.94 -18.83
CA ASP A 461 -12.76 -4.99 -18.34
C ASP A 461 -12.61 -3.82 -19.34
N PRO A 462 -12.93 -2.56 -18.96
CA PRO A 462 -12.76 -1.41 -19.85
C PRO A 462 -11.30 -1.17 -20.28
N GLY A 463 -10.32 -1.74 -19.57
CA GLY A 463 -8.90 -1.70 -19.90
C GLY A 463 -8.40 -2.88 -20.74
N ALA A 464 -9.26 -3.83 -21.11
CA ALA A 464 -8.93 -5.06 -21.82
C ALA A 464 -8.09 -4.82 -23.09
N ASP A 465 -8.50 -3.87 -23.94
CA ASP A 465 -7.83 -3.62 -25.21
C ASP A 465 -6.42 -3.04 -25.02
N ILE A 466 -6.25 -2.12 -24.06
CA ILE A 466 -4.94 -1.54 -23.73
C ILE A 466 -4.01 -2.61 -23.17
N ARG A 467 -4.53 -3.48 -22.29
CA ARG A 467 -3.78 -4.60 -21.72
C ARG A 467 -3.31 -5.55 -22.81
N ARG A 468 -4.20 -5.91 -23.76
CA ARG A 468 -3.88 -6.76 -24.91
C ARG A 468 -2.80 -6.14 -25.81
N GLU A 469 -2.93 -4.86 -26.16
CA GLU A 469 -1.92 -4.14 -26.97
C GLU A 469 -0.53 -4.12 -26.31
N GLN A 470 -0.49 -4.13 -24.97
CA GLN A 470 0.75 -4.16 -24.18
C GLN A 470 1.25 -5.58 -23.88
N GLY A 471 0.52 -6.63 -24.30
CA GLY A 471 0.83 -8.02 -23.96
C GLY A 471 0.75 -8.32 -22.47
N ARG A 472 -0.14 -7.66 -21.73
CA ARG A 472 -0.35 -7.84 -20.28
C ARG A 472 -1.64 -8.60 -20.02
N PHE A 473 -1.53 -9.84 -19.55
CA PHE A 473 -2.68 -10.72 -19.28
C PHE A 473 -2.78 -11.06 -17.79
N LEU A 474 -3.95 -11.55 -17.39
CA LEU A 474 -4.12 -12.26 -16.11
C LEU A 474 -3.82 -13.74 -16.36
N TYR A 475 -3.20 -14.42 -15.40
CA TYR A 475 -2.78 -15.82 -15.56
C TYR A 475 -3.51 -16.70 -14.55
N PHE A 476 -4.06 -17.81 -15.04
CA PHE A 476 -4.79 -18.78 -14.22
C PHE A 476 -4.32 -20.20 -14.53
N GLN A 477 -4.38 -21.07 -13.54
CA GLN A 477 -4.14 -22.50 -13.71
C GLN A 477 -5.37 -23.19 -14.35
N PRO A 478 -5.19 -24.37 -14.97
CA PRO A 478 -6.29 -25.11 -15.58
C PRO A 478 -7.44 -25.43 -14.64
N ASP A 479 -7.19 -25.64 -13.34
CA ASP A 479 -8.22 -25.91 -12.35
C ASP A 479 -9.01 -24.65 -11.91
N GLU A 480 -8.46 -23.47 -12.15
CA GLU A 480 -9.04 -22.16 -11.78
C GLU A 480 -9.98 -21.58 -12.83
N VAL A 481 -10.22 -22.31 -13.93
CA VAL A 481 -11.13 -21.88 -14.99
C VAL A 481 -12.12 -22.98 -15.34
N ARG A 482 -13.26 -22.59 -15.93
CA ARG A 482 -14.20 -23.52 -16.54
C ARG A 482 -14.46 -23.11 -17.99
N PRO A 483 -14.43 -24.04 -18.96
CA PRO A 483 -14.83 -23.72 -20.33
C PRO A 483 -16.26 -23.17 -20.34
N LEU A 484 -16.48 -22.08 -21.08
CA LEU A 484 -17.80 -21.62 -21.43
C LEU A 484 -18.14 -22.21 -22.80
N GLU A 485 -19.30 -22.85 -22.91
CA GLU A 485 -19.81 -23.26 -24.22
C GLU A 485 -20.20 -22.00 -25.01
N ASP A 486 -19.86 -21.97 -26.30
CA ASP A 486 -20.37 -20.95 -27.21
C ASP A 486 -21.89 -21.13 -27.33
N VAL A 487 -22.66 -20.14 -26.84
CA VAL A 487 -24.11 -20.05 -27.07
C VAL A 487 -24.39 -19.60 -28.49
#